data_AF-A0A174U930-F1
#
_entry.id   AF-A0A174U930-F1
#
_cell.length_a   1.000
_cell.length_b   1.000
_cell.length_c   1.000
_cell.angle_alpha   90.00
_cell.angle_beta   90.00
_cell.angle_gamma   90.00
#
_symmetry.space_group_name_H-M   'P 1'
#
loop_
_entity.id
_entity.type
_entity.pdbx_description
1 polymer ?
#
loop_
_entity_poly.entity_id
_entity_poly.type
_entity_poly.pdbx_seq_one_letter_code
_entity_poly.pdbx_strand_id
1 'polypeptide(L)' 'MENKIVHPKLGEFIEKVLKVAHVNLSKMCQEIHMGPATYQKVKKGKKKI' A
#
# COMPACT_ATOMS: atom_id res chain seq x y z
N MET A 1 10.88 -16.69 -9.69
CA MET A 1 9.82 -15.71 -9.98
C MET A 1 9.42 -15.07 -8.66
N GLU A 2 9.59 -13.75 -8.50
CA GLU A 2 9.07 -13.06 -7.32
C GLU A 2 7.54 -13.07 -7.41
N ASN A 3 6.86 -13.70 -6.43
CA ASN A 3 5.41 -13.64 -6.32
C ASN A 3 4.99 -12.19 -6.05
N LYS A 4 4.68 -11.45 -7.11
CA LYS A 4 4.14 -10.09 -7.03
C LYS A 4 2.72 -10.18 -6.49
N ILE A 5 2.58 -10.17 -5.16
CA ILE A 5 1.30 -10.04 -4.48
C ILE A 5 0.82 -8.61 -4.72
N VAL A 6 -0.21 -8.49 -5.55
CA VAL A 6 -0.87 -7.22 -5.85
C VAL A 6 -2.28 -7.31 -5.28
N HIS A 7 -2.63 -6.42 -4.36
CA HIS A 7 -3.92 -6.45 -3.67
C HIS A 7 -4.54 -5.05 -3.62
N PRO A 8 -5.21 -4.62 -4.71
CA PRO A 8 -5.70 -3.24 -4.86
C PRO A 8 -6.62 -2.78 -3.72
N LYS A 9 -7.51 -3.68 -3.28
CA LYS A 9 -8.43 -3.44 -2.15
C LYS A 9 -7.70 -3.18 -0.82
N LEU A 10 -6.51 -3.75 -0.64
CA LEU A 10 -5.68 -3.50 0.54
C LEU A 10 -5.08 -2.09 0.45
N GLY A 11 -4.62 -1.67 -0.74
CA GLY A 11 -4.19 -0.29 -0.98
C GLY A 11 -5.29 0.72 -0.67
N GLU A 12 -6.51 0.50 -1.17
CA GLU A 12 -7.67 1.36 -0.90
C GLU A 12 -8.06 1.39 0.58
N PHE A 13 -8.02 0.25 1.26
CA PHE A 13 -8.29 0.17 2.70
C PHE A 13 -7.28 1.01 3.49
N ILE A 14 -5.99 0.86 3.19
CA ILE A 14 -4.93 1.65 3.82
C ILE A 14 -5.13 3.15 3.58
N GLU A 15 -5.48 3.59 2.37
CA GLU A 15 -5.75 5.01 2.11
C GLU A 15 -6.94 5.55 2.91
N LYS A 16 -8.01 4.76 3.06
CA LYS A 16 -9.16 5.15 3.88
C LYS A 16 -8.76 5.29 5.35
N VAL A 17 -8.01 4.34 5.88
CA VAL A 17 -7.54 4.39 7.28
C VAL A 17 -6.61 5.58 7.49
N LEU A 18 -5.67 5.85 6.57
CA LEU A 18 -4.77 7.00 6.67
C LEU A 18 -5.53 8.33 6.64
N LYS A 19 -6.58 8.44 5.81
CA LYS A 19 -7.46 9.61 5.77
C LYS A 19 -8.22 9.82 7.09
N VAL A 20 -8.78 8.76 7.67
CA VAL A 20 -9.54 8.84 8.93
C VAL A 20 -8.62 9.11 10.13
N ALA A 21 -7.47 8.46 10.17
CA ALA A 21 -6.54 8.56 11.29
C ALA A 21 -5.67 9.83 11.24
N HIS A 22 -5.74 10.61 10.15
CA HIS A 22 -4.83 11.73 9.89
C HIS A 22 -3.34 11.33 10.01
N VAL A 23 -3.02 10.08 9.69
CA VAL A 23 -1.66 9.53 9.77
C VAL A 23 -0.96 9.65 8.43
N ASN A 24 0.32 10.02 8.46
CA ASN A 24 1.15 10.05 7.26
C ASN A 24 1.53 8.63 6.83
N LEU A 25 1.33 8.31 5.54
CA LEU A 25 1.73 7.04 4.92
C LEU A 25 3.18 6.66 5.25
N SER A 26 4.09 7.64 5.26
CA SER A 26 5.51 7.40 5.58
C SER A 26 5.69 6.83 6.98
N LYS A 27 4.96 7.39 7.97
CA LYS A 27 5.01 6.93 9.35
C LYS A 27 4.44 5.52 9.49
N MET A 28 3.30 5.24 8.84
CA MET A 28 2.77 3.88 8.77
C MET A 28 3.78 2.91 8.16
N CYS A 29 4.36 3.25 7.01
CA CYS A 29 5.37 2.45 6.32
C CYS A 29 6.59 2.15 7.20
N GLN A 30 7.05 3.13 8.00
CA GLN A 30 8.12 2.93 8.98
C GLN A 30 7.70 1.95 10.07
N GLU A 31 6.52 2.14 10.69
CA GLU A 31 6.02 1.28 11.79
C GLU A 31 5.83 -0.18 11.36
N ILE A 32 5.35 -0.43 10.14
CA ILE A 32 5.12 -1.79 9.63
C ILE A 32 6.33 -2.36 8.87
N HIS A 33 7.48 -1.69 8.92
CA HIS A 33 8.70 -2.06 8.21
C HIS A 33 8.45 -2.33 6.71
N MET A 34 7.57 -1.54 6.09
CA MET A 34 7.22 -1.67 4.68
C MET A 34 7.80 -0.50 3.88
N GLY A 35 8.65 -0.82 2.91
CA GLY A 35 9.15 0.17 1.97
C GLY A 35 7.99 0.88 1.21
N PRO A 36 8.03 2.21 1.03
CA PRO A 36 7.00 2.95 0.28
C PRO A 36 6.81 2.41 -1.15
N ALA A 37 7.89 1.95 -1.78
CA ALA A 37 7.87 1.32 -3.09
C ALA A 37 7.08 -0.01 -3.09
N THR A 38 7.14 -0.77 -1.99
CA THR A 38 6.37 -2.00 -1.81
C THR A 38 4.89 -1.67 -1.66
N TYR A 39 4.54 -0.65 -0.87
CA TYR A 39 3.16 -0.17 -0.78
C TYR A 39 2.61 0.26 -2.14
N GLN A 40 3.38 1.02 -2.92
CA GLN A 40 2.96 1.40 -4.27
C GLN A 40 2.74 0.20 -5.20
N LYS A 41 3.54 -0.86 -5.07
CA LYS A 41 3.37 -2.11 -5.82
C LYS A 41 2.11 -2.89 -5.38
N VAL A 42 1.79 -2.90 -4.09
CA VAL A 42 0.56 -3.52 -3.55
C VAL A 42 -0.68 -2.76 -4.02
N LYS A 43 -0.61 -1.43 -4.03
CA LYS A 43 -1.67 -0.53 -4.48
C LYS A 43 -1.89 -0.59 -6.00
N LYS A 44 -0.83 -0.58 -6.80
CA LYS A 44 -0.91 -0.76 -8.26
C LYS A 44 -1.31 -2.20 -8.56
N GLY A 45 -2.64 -2.45 -8.50
CA GLY A 45 -3.31 -3.43 -9.35
C GLY A 45 -2.60 -3.45 -10.69
N LYS A 46 -2.14 -4.62 -11.15
CA LYS A 46 -1.70 -4.74 -12.55
C LYS A 46 -2.83 -4.13 -13.37
N LYS A 47 -2.58 -2.96 -13.96
CA LYS A 47 -3.48 -2.35 -14.93
C LYS A 47 -3.52 -3.40 -16.05
N LYS A 48 -4.59 -4.20 -16.09
CA LYS A 48 -4.81 -5.10 -17.22
C LYS A 48 -4.93 -4.18 -18.42
N ILE A 49 -4.05 -4.44 -19.38
CA ILE A 49 -4.08 -3.90 -20.73
C ILE A 49 -5.42 -4.29 -21.35
#